data_AF-A0A1I1LZR6-F1
#
_entry.id   AF-A0A1I1LZR6-F1
#
_cell.length_a   1.000
_cell.length_b   1.000
_cell.length_c   1.000
_cell.angle_alpha   90.00
_cell.angle_beta   90.00
_cell.angle_gamma   90.00
#
_symmetry.space_group_name_H-M   'P 1'
#
loop_
_entity.id
_entity.type
_entity.pdbx_description
1 polymer ?
#
loop_
_entity_poly.entity_id
_entity_poly.type
_entity_poly.pdbx_seq_one_letter_code
_entity_poly.pdbx_strand_id
1 'polypeptide(L)'
;MAAVNSPANKADGDPEVICSARGCRAAAVWVLAWNNPKLHTSERRKTWVACEEHREHLAQFLGMRGFLKDVVPLAQWRAAHPEG
;
A
#
# COMPACT_ATOMS: atom_id res chain seq x y z
N MET A 1 19.88 -23.38 -30.57
CA MET A 1 19.87 -22.09 -29.83
C MET A 1 18.41 -21.65 -29.80
N ALA A 2 17.74 -21.83 -28.66
CA ALA A 2 16.30 -21.55 -28.54
C ALA A 2 16.08 -20.03 -28.61
N ALA A 3 15.27 -19.58 -29.56
CA ALA A 3 14.70 -18.25 -29.55
C ALA A 3 13.82 -18.12 -28.30
N VAL A 4 14.16 -17.19 -27.42
CA VAL A 4 13.31 -16.86 -26.28
C VAL A 4 12.04 -16.21 -26.81
N ASN A 5 10.91 -16.90 -26.62
CA ASN A 5 9.59 -16.37 -26.89
C ASN A 5 9.31 -15.26 -25.86
N SER A 6 9.21 -14.01 -26.32
CA SER A 6 8.62 -12.94 -25.53
C SER A 6 7.09 -13.06 -25.57
N PRO A 7 6.39 -13.14 -24.43
CA PRO A 7 5.04 -12.64 -24.35
C PRO A 7 5.11 -11.31 -23.60
N ALA A 8 5.39 -10.21 -24.31
CA ALA A 8 4.99 -8.92 -23.79
C ALA A 8 3.48 -8.79 -24.03
N ASN A 9 2.68 -9.36 -23.13
CA ASN A 9 1.23 -9.21 -23.17
C ASN A 9 0.73 -8.49 -21.91
N LYS A 10 0.37 -7.23 -22.15
CA LYS A 10 -0.63 -6.37 -21.47
C LYS A 10 -0.49 -6.14 -19.96
N ALA A 11 -0.28 -4.87 -19.62
CA ALA A 11 -1.08 -4.25 -18.56
C ALA A 11 -1.88 -3.13 -19.20
N ASP A 12 -3.16 -3.40 -19.48
CA ASP A 12 -4.19 -2.35 -19.53
C ASP A 12 -4.21 -1.78 -18.10
N GLY A 13 -3.38 -0.77 -17.89
CA GLY A 13 -2.68 -0.57 -16.63
C GLY A 13 -3.55 0.16 -15.63
N ASP A 14 -4.06 -0.57 -14.64
CA ASP A 14 -4.44 0.03 -13.37
C ASP A 14 -3.30 0.95 -12.90
N PRO A 15 -3.60 2.22 -12.55
CA PRO A 15 -2.56 3.20 -12.27
C PRO A 15 -1.67 2.68 -11.13
N GLU A 16 -0.36 2.65 -11.37
CA GLU A 16 0.61 2.20 -10.39
C GLU A 16 0.47 3.02 -9.10
N VAL A 17 0.07 2.35 -8.02
CA VAL A 17 -0.15 2.99 -6.73
C VAL A 17 1.20 3.36 -6.14
N ILE A 18 1.44 4.65 -5.93
CA ILE A 18 2.74 5.17 -5.48
C ILE A 18 2.83 5.21 -3.95
N CYS A 19 4.00 4.83 -3.43
CA CYS A 19 4.32 4.91 -2.00
C CYS A 19 4.00 6.28 -1.39
N SER A 20 3.34 6.28 -0.21
CA SER A 20 2.95 7.47 0.54
C SER A 20 4.12 8.16 1.26
N ALA A 21 5.28 7.52 1.34
CA ALA A 21 6.46 8.14 1.92
C ALA A 21 6.83 9.41 1.14
N ARG A 22 7.09 10.51 1.87
CA ARG A 22 7.36 11.81 1.27
C ARG A 22 8.54 11.74 0.29
N GLY A 23 8.31 12.10 -0.97
CA GLY A 23 9.33 12.09 -2.02
C GLY A 23 9.61 10.72 -2.62
N CYS A 24 9.00 9.64 -2.13
CA CYS A 24 9.10 8.33 -2.74
C CYS A 24 8.26 8.28 -4.03
N ARG A 25 8.76 7.52 -5.02
CA ARG A 25 8.11 7.26 -6.31
C ARG A 25 8.04 5.77 -6.63
N ALA A 26 8.47 4.91 -5.71
CA ALA A 26 8.42 3.47 -5.89
C ALA A 26 6.98 2.94 -5.82
N ALA A 27 6.74 1.85 -6.52
CA ALA A 27 5.51 1.08 -6.47
C ALA A 27 5.18 0.68 -5.03
N ALA A 28 3.96 0.92 -4.60
CA ALA A 28 3.48 0.41 -3.34
C ALA A 28 3.01 -1.05 -3.48
N VAL A 29 3.40 -1.88 -2.52
CA VAL A 29 2.99 -3.28 -2.42
C VAL A 29 2.37 -3.61 -1.07
N TRP A 30 2.32 -2.63 -0.16
CA TRP A 30 1.74 -2.72 1.16
C TRP A 30 0.68 -1.64 1.39
N VAL A 31 -0.30 -1.97 2.21
CA VAL A 31 -1.33 -1.09 2.74
C VAL A 31 -1.18 -1.02 4.25
N LEU A 32 -1.15 0.20 4.79
CA LEU A 32 -1.15 0.48 6.23
C LEU A 32 -2.48 1.14 6.59
N ALA A 33 -3.35 0.39 7.25
CA ALA A 33 -4.60 0.92 7.79
C ALA A 33 -4.32 1.61 9.13
N TRP A 34 -4.82 2.83 9.30
CA TRP A 34 -4.57 3.61 10.50
C TRP A 34 -5.78 4.45 10.92
N ASN A 35 -5.85 4.78 12.21
CA ASN A 35 -6.90 5.62 12.78
C ASN A 35 -6.28 6.58 13.81
N ASN A 36 -6.59 7.87 13.70
CA ASN A 36 -6.25 8.85 14.74
C ASN A 36 -7.48 9.04 15.64
N PRO A 37 -7.51 8.43 16.84
CA PRO A 37 -8.69 8.45 17.71
C PRO A 37 -9.02 9.84 18.25
N LYS A 38 -8.09 10.80 18.17
CA LYS A 38 -8.34 12.19 18.57
C LYS A 38 -9.20 12.95 17.55
N LEU A 39 -9.27 12.49 16.31
CA LEU A 39 -9.98 13.17 15.21
C LEU A 39 -11.08 12.32 14.57
N HIS A 40 -11.02 11.00 14.73
CA HIS A 40 -11.87 10.06 14.02
C HIS A 40 -12.47 9.06 15.02
N THR A 41 -13.74 8.70 14.80
CA THR A 41 -14.35 7.55 15.48
C THR A 41 -13.59 6.28 15.15
N SER A 42 -13.70 5.26 16.00
CA SER A 42 -12.97 3.99 15.88
C SER A 42 -13.24 3.24 14.57
N GLU A 43 -14.41 3.43 13.95
CA GLU A 43 -14.78 2.83 12.66
C GLU A 43 -14.08 3.50 11.47
N ARG A 44 -13.73 4.79 11.55
CA ARG A 44 -13.15 5.50 10.41
C ARG A 44 -11.65 5.25 10.32
N ARG A 45 -11.25 4.36 9.40
CA ARG A 45 -9.85 4.07 9.09
C ARG A 45 -9.41 4.81 7.83
N LYS A 46 -8.21 5.35 7.86
CA LYS A 46 -7.50 5.87 6.70
C LYS A 46 -6.47 4.84 6.24
N THR A 47 -6.00 5.02 5.01
CA THR A 47 -5.09 4.09 4.36
C THR A 47 -3.87 4.84 3.85
N TRP A 48 -2.68 4.35 4.17
CA TRP A 48 -1.44 4.71 3.48
C TRP A 48 -0.95 3.49 2.71
N VAL A 49 -0.15 3.72 1.67
CA VAL A 49 0.42 2.68 0.83
C VAL A 49 1.95 2.79 0.86
N ALA A 50 2.67 1.67 0.84
CA ALA A 50 4.12 1.65 0.98
C ALA A 50 4.80 0.67 0.02
N CYS A 51 5.99 1.04 -0.47
CA CYS A 51 6.92 0.09 -1.07
C CYS A 51 7.58 -0.77 0.02
N GLU A 52 8.32 -1.81 -0.38
CA GLU A 52 9.05 -2.69 0.54
C GLU A 52 9.96 -1.90 1.49
N GLU A 53 10.73 -0.95 0.95
CA GLU A 53 11.72 -0.16 1.71
C GLU A 53 11.08 0.72 2.80
N HIS A 54 9.87 1.24 2.55
CA HIS A 54 9.25 2.23 3.43
C HIS A 54 8.17 1.64 4.34
N ARG A 55 7.78 0.37 4.16
CA ARG A 55 6.76 -0.29 4.98
C ARG A 55 7.06 -0.15 6.47
N GLU A 56 8.26 -0.53 6.88
CA GLU A 56 8.64 -0.55 8.29
C GLU A 56 8.68 0.86 8.88
N HIS A 57 9.27 1.82 8.17
CA HIS A 57 9.34 3.21 8.64
C HIS A 57 7.95 3.81 8.87
N LEU A 58 7.02 3.66 7.92
CA LEU A 58 5.66 4.18 8.06
C LEU A 58 4.89 3.45 9.18
N ALA A 59 5.07 2.13 9.30
CA ALA A 59 4.46 1.35 10.37
C ALA A 59 4.95 1.79 11.75
N GLN A 60 6.26 2.00 11.93
CA GLN A 60 6.82 2.51 13.18
C GLN A 60 6.31 3.93 13.51
N PHE A 61 6.25 4.81 12.51
CA PHE A 61 5.72 6.17 12.68
C PHE A 61 4.26 6.17 13.21
N LEU A 62 3.41 5.31 12.64
CA LEU A 62 2.02 5.14 13.06
C LEU A 62 1.91 4.40 14.40
N GLY A 63 2.75 3.38 14.62
CA GLY A 63 2.78 2.55 15.82
C GLY A 63 3.16 3.34 17.07
N MET A 64 4.21 4.16 17.00
CA MET A 64 4.64 5.03 18.11
C MET A 64 3.55 6.02 18.56
N ARG A 65 2.59 6.34 17.69
CA ARG A 65 1.45 7.22 18.00
C ARG A 65 0.18 6.46 18.38
N GLY A 66 0.21 5.13 18.38
CA GLY A 66 -0.95 4.28 18.63
C GLY A 66 -1.99 4.32 17.51
N PHE A 67 -1.61 4.76 16.30
CA PHE A 67 -2.53 4.94 15.17
C PHE A 67 -2.62 3.72 14.26
N LEU A 68 -1.57 2.89 14.21
CA LEU A 68 -1.52 1.72 13.33
C LEU A 68 -2.60 0.71 13.72
N LYS A 69 -3.34 0.21 12.73
CA LYS A 69 -4.37 -0.82 12.91
C LYS A 69 -4.03 -2.11 12.20
N ASP A 70 -3.51 -2.03 10.98
CA ASP A 70 -3.15 -3.20 10.21
C ASP A 70 -2.09 -2.89 9.15
N VAL A 71 -1.36 -3.91 8.73
CA VAL A 71 -0.41 -3.87 7.61
C VAL A 71 -0.63 -5.11 6.76
N VAL A 72 -1.16 -4.93 5.56
CA VAL A 72 -1.50 -6.04 4.65
C VAL A 72 -0.91 -5.80 3.26
N PRO A 73 -0.64 -6.86 2.47
CA PRO A 73 -0.27 -6.70 1.07
C PRO A 73 -1.33 -5.92 0.28
N LEU A 74 -0.91 -5.04 -0.62
CA LEU A 74 -1.80 -4.23 -1.46
C LEU A 74 -2.70 -5.13 -2.33
N ALA A 75 -2.17 -6.23 -2.85
CA ALA A 75 -2.95 -7.19 -3.64
C ALA A 75 -4.11 -7.79 -2.84
N GLN A 76 -3.87 -8.17 -1.58
CA GLN A 76 -4.91 -8.68 -0.69
C GLN A 76 -5.95 -7.60 -0.40
N TRP A 77 -5.50 -6.38 -0.10
CA TRP A 77 -6.41 -5.27 0.20
C TRP A 77 -7.33 -4.94 -0.99
N ARG A 78 -6.78 -4.90 -2.21
CA ARG A 78 -7.55 -4.67 -3.45
C ARG A 78 -8.52 -5.79 -3.76
N ALA A 79 -8.13 -7.05 -3.54
CA ALA A 79 -9.04 -8.18 -3.69
C ALA A 79 -10.24 -8.09 -2.72
N ALA A 80 -10.04 -7.55 -1.52
CA ALA A 80 -11.09 -7.30 -0.54
C ALA A 80 -11.89 -6.00 -0.78
N HIS A 81 -11.34 -5.05 -1.56
CA HIS A 81 -11.94 -3.74 -1.85
C HIS A 81 -11.83 -3.44 -3.35
N PRO A 82 -12.70 -4.04 -4.18
CA PRO A 82 -12.61 -3.96 -5.63
C PRO A 82 -12.89 -2.55 -6.20
N GLU A 83 -13.45 -1.63 -5.40
CA GLU A 83 -13.92 -0.29 -5.86
C GLU A 83 -13.25 0.86 -5.10
N GLY A 84 -11.92 0.82 -4.96
CA GLY A 84 -11.13 1.83 -4.24
C GLY A 84 -11.57 3.28 -4.47
#